data_AF-A0A177AWW1-F1
#
_entry.id   AF-A0A177AWW1-F1
#
_cell.length_a   1.000
_cell.length_b   1.000
_cell.length_c   1.000
_cell.angle_alpha   90.00
_cell.angle_beta   90.00
_cell.angle_gamma   90.00
#
_symmetry.space_group_name_H-M   'P 1'
#
loop_
_entity.id
_entity.type
_entity.pdbx_description
1 polymer ?
#
loop_
_entity_poly.entity_id
_entity_poly.type
_entity_poly.pdbx_seq_one_letter_code
_entity_poly.pdbx_strand_id
1 'polypeptide(L)'
;MKDCLGRIPFGSLAATILSIAGVIIFSITFYKSFQIIVYNIFIELFEININWSEYLRVTVISLGSLSLVLSIINLLFGCFCTGASRDNVFKRKAFVKLGRVLAILLLCIEVFLNILWIFIAIGVSIFLFIYYMVRVICLHEIEHRPTWHIEQYCFSLDRFGVYKNSSNYMTQICDDWQLHELCQNNNDSGLLLIFALCACIIVIISTVIYITILVSSYVRLKTTRELRIYKQAIAIEEDTSF
;
A
#
# COMPACT_ATOMS: atom_id res chain seq x y z
N MET A 1 26.79 27.58 2.40
CA MET A 1 26.06 26.58 1.57
C MET A 1 25.96 25.20 2.25
N LYS A 2 26.94 24.77 3.05
CA LYS A 2 26.90 23.50 3.81
C LYS A 2 25.84 23.46 4.94
N ASP A 3 25.49 24.59 5.53
CA ASP A 3 24.47 24.66 6.61
C ASP A 3 23.02 24.50 6.15
N CYS A 4 22.75 24.68 4.85
CA CYS A 4 21.40 24.50 4.30
C CYS A 4 21.10 23.04 3.95
N LEU A 5 22.12 22.25 3.56
CA LEU A 5 21.94 20.83 3.22
C LEU A 5 21.67 19.97 4.47
N GLY A 6 22.22 20.33 5.63
CA GLY A 6 21.94 19.66 6.91
C GLY A 6 20.55 19.94 7.51
N ARG A 7 19.74 20.81 6.90
CA ARG A 7 18.42 21.24 7.41
C ARG A 7 17.23 20.48 6.81
N ILE A 8 17.45 19.68 5.77
CA ILE A 8 16.40 18.90 5.11
C ILE A 8 16.28 17.56 5.85
N PRO A 9 15.09 17.14 6.29
CA PRO A 9 14.91 15.82 6.90
C PRO A 9 15.05 14.74 5.80
N PHE A 10 16.29 14.29 5.57
CA PHE A 10 16.61 13.28 4.56
C PHE A 10 15.75 12.01 4.70
N GLY A 11 15.44 11.62 5.95
CA GLY A 11 14.55 10.48 6.23
C GLY A 11 13.12 10.69 5.74
N SER A 12 12.51 11.86 6.00
CA SER A 12 11.14 12.15 5.57
C SER A 12 11.05 12.26 4.06
N LEU A 13 12.05 12.87 3.42
CA LEU A 13 12.10 13.01 1.96
C LEU A 13 12.26 11.65 1.27
N ALA A 14 13.14 10.78 1.77
CA ALA A 14 13.28 9.42 1.26
C ALA A 14 11.97 8.63 1.41
N ALA A 15 11.33 8.69 2.58
CA ALA A 15 10.03 8.05 2.81
C ALA A 15 8.97 8.55 1.83
N THR A 16 8.92 9.86 1.54
CA THR A 16 7.97 10.43 0.56
C THR A 16 8.18 9.82 -0.81
N ILE A 17 9.41 9.79 -1.30
CA ILE A 17 9.74 9.24 -2.62
C ILE A 17 9.32 7.76 -2.70
N LEU A 18 9.64 6.97 -1.68
CA LEU A 18 9.24 5.56 -1.64
C LEU A 18 7.71 5.41 -1.64
N SER A 19 6.98 6.22 -0.86
CA SER A 19 5.51 6.13 -0.83
C SER A 19 4.88 6.50 -2.17
N ILE A 20 5.35 7.57 -2.82
CA ILE A 20 4.79 8.06 -4.08
C ILE A 20 5.05 7.02 -5.18
N ALA A 21 6.30 6.54 -5.28
CA ALA A 21 6.65 5.50 -6.25
C ALA A 21 5.83 4.22 -6.01
N GLY A 22 5.75 3.76 -4.76
CA GLY A 22 4.98 2.56 -4.40
C GLY A 22 3.49 2.70 -4.72
N VAL A 23 2.85 3.79 -4.34
CA VAL A 23 1.41 4.02 -4.59
C VAL A 23 1.11 4.13 -6.09
N ILE A 24 1.95 4.82 -6.87
CA ILE A 24 1.75 4.95 -8.32
C ILE A 24 1.90 3.60 -9.01
N ILE A 25 2.98 2.86 -8.73
CA ILE A 25 3.23 1.55 -9.33
C ILE A 25 2.10 0.59 -8.95
N PHE A 26 1.71 0.56 -7.68
CA PHE A 26 0.63 -0.29 -7.21
C PHE A 26 -0.70 0.06 -7.89
N SER A 27 -1.08 1.33 -7.96
CA SER A 27 -2.36 1.74 -8.54
C SER A 27 -2.47 1.37 -10.03
N ILE A 28 -1.40 1.56 -10.81
CA ILE A 28 -1.38 1.23 -12.24
C ILE A 28 -1.42 -0.29 -12.44
N THR A 29 -0.56 -1.03 -11.72
CA THR A 29 -0.44 -2.49 -11.88
C THR A 29 -1.69 -3.21 -11.39
N PHE A 30 -2.24 -2.80 -10.25
CA PHE A 30 -3.49 -3.34 -9.70
C PHE A 30 -4.68 -3.05 -10.61
N TYR A 31 -4.81 -1.81 -11.14
CA TYR A 31 -5.90 -1.47 -12.06
C TYR A 31 -5.88 -2.38 -13.30
N LYS A 32 -4.71 -2.54 -13.93
CA LYS A 32 -4.55 -3.38 -15.12
C LYS A 32 -4.78 -4.87 -14.82
N SER A 33 -4.17 -5.39 -13.76
CA SER A 33 -4.33 -6.79 -13.37
C SER A 33 -5.78 -7.14 -13.07
N PHE A 34 -6.47 -6.27 -12.32
CA PHE A 34 -7.88 -6.47 -11.97
C PHE A 34 -8.78 -6.43 -13.21
N GLN A 35 -8.49 -5.55 -14.17
CA GLN A 35 -9.25 -5.49 -15.42
C GLN A 35 -9.13 -6.78 -16.23
N ILE A 36 -7.92 -7.32 -16.39
CA ILE A 36 -7.71 -8.57 -17.15
C ILE A 36 -8.37 -9.75 -16.43
N ILE A 37 -8.21 -9.86 -15.11
CA ILE A 37 -8.80 -10.95 -14.33
C ILE A 37 -10.33 -10.91 -14.43
N VAL A 38 -10.96 -9.75 -14.18
CA VAL A 38 -12.44 -9.67 -14.15
C VAL A 38 -13.04 -9.77 -15.55
N TYR A 39 -12.49 -9.06 -16.54
CA TYR A 39 -13.10 -9.00 -17.87
C TYR A 39 -12.73 -10.23 -18.70
N ASN A 40 -11.44 -10.47 -18.92
CA ASN A 40 -10.99 -11.51 -19.83
C ASN A 40 -11.18 -12.91 -19.23
N ILE A 41 -10.95 -13.10 -17.92
CA ILE A 41 -11.06 -14.44 -17.32
C ILE A 41 -12.49 -14.70 -16.82
N PHE A 42 -13.02 -13.86 -15.92
CA PHE A 42 -14.32 -14.16 -15.30
C PHE A 42 -15.53 -13.92 -16.22
N ILE A 43 -15.56 -12.81 -16.96
CA ILE A 43 -16.72 -12.45 -17.80
C ILE A 43 -16.65 -13.16 -19.15
N GLU A 44 -15.52 -13.08 -19.85
CA GLU A 44 -15.39 -13.58 -21.23
C GLU A 44 -15.22 -15.11 -21.29
N LEU A 45 -14.43 -15.69 -20.38
CA LEU A 45 -14.17 -17.14 -20.38
C LEU A 45 -15.17 -17.95 -19.55
N PHE A 46 -15.63 -17.42 -18.40
CA PHE A 46 -16.50 -18.17 -17.47
C PHE A 46 -17.93 -17.64 -17.38
N GLU A 47 -18.24 -16.52 -18.03
CA GLU A 47 -19.56 -15.86 -18.01
C GLU A 47 -20.06 -15.54 -16.57
N ILE A 48 -19.14 -15.38 -15.62
CA ILE A 48 -19.45 -15.07 -14.22
C ILE A 48 -19.48 -13.54 -14.07
N ASN A 49 -20.69 -12.99 -13.94
CA ASN A 49 -20.84 -11.57 -13.66
C ASN A 49 -20.69 -11.27 -12.15
N ILE A 50 -19.63 -10.56 -11.79
CA ILE A 50 -19.30 -10.21 -10.40
C ILE A 50 -19.51 -8.71 -10.16
N ASN A 51 -20.73 -8.32 -9.78
CA ASN A 51 -21.09 -6.91 -9.58
C ASN A 51 -20.32 -6.21 -8.42
N TRP A 52 -19.79 -6.96 -7.45
CA TRP A 52 -19.04 -6.37 -6.32
C TRP A 52 -17.58 -6.02 -6.66
N SER A 53 -17.07 -6.50 -7.79
CA SER A 53 -15.68 -6.33 -8.20
C SER A 53 -15.31 -4.86 -8.41
N GLU A 54 -16.20 -4.07 -8.99
CA GLU A 54 -15.98 -2.65 -9.26
C GLU A 54 -15.83 -1.82 -7.98
N TYR A 55 -16.61 -2.12 -6.94
CA TYR A 55 -16.52 -1.42 -5.66
C TYR A 55 -15.16 -1.64 -4.99
N LEU A 56 -14.61 -2.85 -5.04
CA LEU A 56 -13.28 -3.12 -4.49
C LEU A 56 -12.18 -2.34 -5.22
N ARG A 57 -12.25 -2.31 -6.56
CA ARG A 57 -11.30 -1.54 -7.38
C ARG A 57 -11.26 -0.07 -6.97
N VAL A 58 -12.43 0.57 -6.88
CA VAL A 58 -12.54 1.99 -6.50
C VAL A 58 -12.05 2.23 -5.07
N THR A 59 -12.35 1.31 -4.15
CA THR A 59 -11.95 1.44 -2.73
C THR A 59 -10.43 1.38 -2.56
N VAL A 60 -9.75 0.47 -3.25
CA VAL A 60 -8.29 0.32 -3.15
C VAL A 60 -7.55 1.51 -3.77
N ILE A 61 -8.03 2.02 -4.91
CA ILE A 61 -7.42 3.19 -5.57
C ILE A 61 -7.63 4.47 -4.75
N SER A 62 -8.81 4.63 -4.13
CA SER A 62 -9.07 5.78 -3.25
C SER A 62 -8.19 5.75 -2.00
N LEU A 63 -7.92 4.57 -1.42
CA LEU A 63 -6.96 4.41 -0.33
C LEU A 63 -5.53 4.80 -0.74
N GLY A 64 -5.12 4.45 -1.96
CA GLY A 64 -3.84 4.88 -2.54
C GLY A 64 -3.71 6.41 -2.59
N SER A 65 -4.77 7.08 -3.07
CA SER A 65 -4.82 8.54 -3.17
C SER A 65 -4.70 9.22 -1.79
N LEU A 66 -5.40 8.68 -0.78
CA LEU A 66 -5.30 9.16 0.60
C LEU A 66 -3.89 9.00 1.17
N SER A 67 -3.23 7.88 0.88
CA SER A 67 -1.85 7.61 1.30
C SER A 67 -0.87 8.62 0.73
N LEU A 68 -1.07 9.05 -0.52
CA LEU A 68 -0.23 10.03 -1.19
C LEU A 68 -0.37 11.43 -0.57
N VAL A 69 -1.60 11.86 -0.28
CA VAL A 69 -1.87 13.13 0.41
C VAL A 69 -1.25 13.13 1.81
N LEU A 70 -1.41 12.04 2.55
CA LEU A 70 -0.86 11.90 3.89
C LEU A 70 0.67 11.96 3.90
N SER A 71 1.33 11.35 2.91
CA SER A 71 2.78 11.42 2.73
C SER A 71 3.30 12.85 2.56
N ILE A 72 2.61 13.69 1.79
CA ILE A 72 2.94 15.11 1.62
C ILE A 72 2.75 15.86 2.94
N ILE A 73 1.65 15.61 3.67
CA ILE A 73 1.40 16.21 4.98
C ILE A 73 2.51 15.85 5.97
N ASN A 74 2.95 14.58 5.99
CA ASN A 74 4.03 14.11 6.85
C ASN A 74 5.38 14.73 6.49
N LEU A 75 5.66 14.95 5.21
CA LEU A 75 6.85 15.67 4.77
C LEU A 75 6.86 17.11 5.29
N LEU A 76 5.74 17.83 5.15
CA LEU A 76 5.59 19.19 5.65
C LEU A 76 5.77 19.24 7.18
N PHE A 77 5.15 18.30 7.89
CA PHE A 77 5.31 18.18 9.34
C PHE A 77 6.77 17.92 9.75
N GLY A 78 7.48 17.07 9.02
CA GLY A 78 8.91 16.83 9.20
C GLY A 78 9.75 18.09 9.04
N CYS A 79 9.50 18.88 7.98
CA CYS A 79 10.16 20.17 7.73
C CYS A 79 9.89 21.19 8.86
N PHE A 80 8.66 21.26 9.38
CA PHE A 80 8.34 22.11 10.53
C PHE A 80 9.07 21.70 11.80
N CYS A 81 9.36 20.41 11.96
CA CYS A 81 10.10 19.90 13.11
C CYS A 81 11.61 20.19 13.03
N THR A 82 12.23 20.25 11.84
CA THR A 82 13.69 20.44 11.68
C THR A 82 14.15 21.91 11.54
N GLY A 83 13.27 22.86 11.20
CA GLY A 83 13.66 24.22 10.81
C GLY A 83 13.76 25.32 11.89
N ALA A 84 14.51 26.38 11.54
CA ALA A 84 14.67 27.67 12.23
C ALA A 84 13.37 28.47 12.44
N SER A 85 12.23 28.03 11.89
CA SER A 85 10.90 28.56 12.22
C SER A 85 10.51 28.33 13.69
N ARG A 86 11.28 27.51 14.42
CA ARG A 86 11.07 27.30 15.85
C ARG A 86 11.10 28.60 16.66
N ASP A 87 11.93 29.56 16.27
CA ASP A 87 12.12 30.81 17.02
C ASP A 87 11.03 31.86 16.75
N ASN A 88 10.33 31.79 15.61
CA ASN A 88 9.24 32.70 15.26
C ASN A 88 7.84 32.14 15.61
N VAL A 89 7.63 30.83 15.54
CA VAL A 89 6.30 30.21 15.73
C VAL A 89 6.08 29.67 17.15
N PHE A 90 7.12 29.16 17.84
CA PHE A 90 6.97 28.59 19.19
C PHE A 90 7.14 29.59 20.34
N LYS A 91 7.02 30.90 20.08
CA LYS A 91 6.92 31.92 21.15
C LYS A 91 5.66 31.78 21.99
N ARG A 92 4.56 31.24 21.42
CA ARG A 92 3.31 30.99 22.16
C ARG A 92 3.19 29.54 22.63
N LYS A 93 2.86 29.34 23.93
CA LYS A 93 2.57 28.03 24.55
C LYS A 93 1.50 27.22 23.80
N ALA A 94 0.60 27.87 23.05
CA ALA A 94 -0.43 27.24 22.23
C ALA A 94 0.14 26.42 21.05
N PHE A 95 1.17 26.92 20.35
CA PHE A 95 1.78 26.22 19.21
C PHE A 95 2.53 24.95 19.63
N VAL A 96 3.08 24.91 20.86
CA VAL A 96 3.68 23.69 21.45
C VAL A 96 2.63 22.60 21.67
N LYS A 97 1.43 22.97 22.15
CA LYS A 97 0.33 22.02 22.35
C LYS A 97 -0.20 21.49 21.02
N LEU A 98 -0.39 22.37 20.03
CA LEU A 98 -0.91 22.00 18.70
C LEU A 98 0.00 21.00 17.96
N GLY A 99 1.31 21.24 17.97
CA GLY A 99 2.26 20.31 17.32
C GLY A 99 2.26 18.90 17.93
N ARG A 100 1.99 18.76 19.24
CA ARG A 100 1.87 17.46 19.90
C ARG A 100 0.59 16.72 19.54
N VAL A 101 -0.54 17.42 19.55
CA VAL A 101 -1.83 16.84 19.15
C VAL A 101 -1.74 16.36 17.70
N LEU A 102 -1.18 17.19 16.81
CA LEU A 102 -0.97 16.83 15.41
C LEU A 102 -0.05 15.63 15.24
N ALA A 103 1.06 15.56 15.99
CA ALA A 103 1.98 14.41 15.94
C ALA A 103 1.30 13.09 16.35
N ILE A 104 0.50 13.10 17.41
CA ILE A 104 -0.25 11.91 17.87
C ILE A 104 -1.29 11.50 16.81
N LEU A 105 -2.03 12.46 16.26
CA LEU A 105 -3.05 12.18 15.25
C LEU A 105 -2.43 11.60 13.97
N LEU A 106 -1.35 12.19 13.46
CA LEU A 106 -0.64 11.67 12.29
C LEU A 106 -0.08 10.27 12.54
N LEU A 107 0.46 10.02 13.73
CA LEU A 107 0.94 8.69 14.13
C LEU A 107 -0.20 7.65 14.11
N CYS A 108 -1.35 7.96 14.71
CA CYS A 108 -2.49 7.04 14.73
C CYS A 108 -3.02 6.75 13.32
N ILE A 109 -3.09 7.77 12.46
CA ILE A 109 -3.56 7.62 11.07
C ILE A 109 -2.57 6.77 10.26
N GLU A 110 -1.26 7.00 10.39
CA GLU A 110 -0.24 6.21 9.69
C GLU A 110 -0.22 4.74 10.12
N VAL A 111 -0.37 4.47 11.42
CA VAL A 111 -0.48 3.09 11.92
C VAL A 111 -1.71 2.39 11.36
N PHE A 112 -2.86 3.07 11.36
CA PHE A 112 -4.08 2.53 10.76
C PHE A 112 -3.91 2.26 9.26
N LEU A 113 -3.28 3.18 8.54
CA LEU A 113 -3.00 3.04 7.11
C LEU A 113 -2.04 1.88 6.84
N ASN A 114 -1.00 1.69 7.66
CA ASN A 114 -0.08 0.57 7.56
C ASN A 114 -0.79 -0.78 7.72
N ILE A 115 -1.70 -0.89 8.68
CA ILE A 115 -2.53 -2.09 8.88
C ILE A 115 -3.37 -2.36 7.62
N LEU A 116 -4.01 -1.34 7.03
CA LEU A 116 -4.78 -1.51 5.80
C LEU A 116 -3.91 -1.98 4.62
N TRP A 117 -2.70 -1.44 4.47
CA TRP A 117 -1.76 -1.88 3.43
C TRP A 117 -1.30 -3.33 3.63
N ILE A 118 -1.13 -3.79 4.87
CA ILE A 118 -0.85 -5.20 5.17
C ILE A 118 -2.02 -6.09 4.74
N PHE A 119 -3.27 -5.71 5.02
CA PHE A 119 -4.44 -6.46 4.55
C PHE A 119 -4.49 -6.54 3.01
N ILE A 120 -4.19 -5.45 2.32
CA ILE A 120 -4.10 -5.42 0.85
C ILE A 120 -3.00 -6.36 0.36
N ALA A 121 -1.81 -6.33 0.97
CA ALA A 121 -0.69 -7.18 0.59
C ALA A 121 -1.03 -8.68 0.77
N ILE A 122 -1.73 -9.04 1.84
CA ILE A 122 -2.21 -10.41 2.06
C ILE A 122 -3.20 -10.80 0.96
N GLY A 123 -4.18 -9.93 0.64
CA GLY A 123 -5.13 -10.17 -0.45
C GLY A 123 -4.44 -10.40 -1.79
N VAL A 124 -3.50 -9.52 -2.16
CA VAL A 124 -2.71 -9.65 -3.40
C VAL A 124 -1.88 -10.94 -3.40
N SER A 125 -1.31 -11.33 -2.25
CA SER A 125 -0.58 -12.59 -2.12
C SER A 125 -1.45 -13.82 -2.37
N ILE A 126 -2.74 -13.79 -2.01
CA ILE A 126 -3.68 -14.88 -2.31
C ILE A 126 -3.92 -14.97 -3.82
N PHE A 127 -4.14 -13.84 -4.50
CA PHE A 127 -4.28 -13.83 -5.96
C PHE A 127 -3.02 -14.31 -6.67
N LEU A 128 -1.85 -13.95 -6.15
CA LEU A 128 -0.56 -14.41 -6.66
C LEU A 128 -0.40 -15.93 -6.53
N PHE A 129 -0.87 -16.51 -5.43
CA PHE A 129 -0.87 -17.96 -5.23
C PHE A 129 -1.77 -18.67 -6.25
N ILE A 130 -2.97 -18.15 -6.50
CA ILE A 130 -3.88 -18.67 -7.54
C ILE A 130 -3.22 -18.58 -8.92
N TYR A 131 -2.57 -17.46 -9.24
CA TYR A 131 -1.80 -17.29 -10.46
C TYR A 131 -0.74 -18.38 -10.62
N TYR A 132 0.06 -18.67 -9.58
CA TYR A 132 1.07 -19.71 -9.63
C TYR A 132 0.47 -21.10 -9.87
N MET A 133 -0.65 -21.41 -9.22
CA MET A 133 -1.36 -22.68 -9.43
C MET A 133 -1.80 -22.84 -10.89
N VAL A 134 -2.47 -21.82 -11.45
CA VAL A 134 -2.92 -21.85 -12.85
C VAL A 134 -1.72 -21.90 -13.81
N ARG A 135 -0.64 -21.18 -13.51
CA ARG A 135 0.57 -21.21 -14.32
C ARG A 135 1.22 -22.59 -14.37
N VAL A 136 1.31 -23.30 -13.25
CA VAL A 136 1.87 -24.66 -13.22
C VAL A 136 1.02 -25.60 -14.08
N ILE A 137 -0.31 -25.47 -14.04
CA ILE A 137 -1.21 -26.24 -14.90
C ILE A 137 -0.95 -25.91 -16.38
N CYS A 138 -0.87 -24.62 -16.73
CA CYS A 138 -0.58 -24.20 -18.10
C CYS A 138 0.75 -24.76 -18.63
N LEU A 139 1.81 -24.70 -17.82
CA LEU A 139 3.14 -25.20 -18.20
C LEU A 139 3.16 -26.73 -18.35
N HIS A 140 2.47 -27.46 -17.47
CA HIS A 140 2.58 -28.92 -17.42
C HIS A 140 1.59 -29.64 -18.35
N GLU A 141 0.38 -29.11 -18.50
CA GLU A 141 -0.68 -29.76 -19.29
C GLU A 141 -0.76 -29.27 -20.73
N ILE A 142 -0.33 -28.03 -21.03
CA ILE A 142 -0.55 -27.40 -22.34
C ILE A 142 0.76 -27.26 -23.12
N GLU A 143 1.78 -26.65 -22.53
CA GLU A 143 2.99 -26.27 -23.28
C GLU A 143 3.91 -27.46 -23.64
N HIS A 144 3.88 -28.54 -22.85
CA HIS A 144 4.74 -29.71 -23.05
C HIS A 144 4.03 -30.94 -23.64
N ARG A 145 2.74 -30.84 -24.02
CA ARG A 145 1.96 -31.97 -24.51
C ARG A 145 1.65 -31.84 -26.01
N PRO A 146 1.62 -32.98 -26.75
CA PRO A 146 1.22 -32.98 -28.15
C PRO A 146 -0.28 -32.67 -28.30
N THR A 147 -0.67 -32.06 -29.42
CA THR A 147 -2.02 -31.50 -29.69
C THR A 147 -3.20 -32.44 -29.41
N TRP A 148 -3.04 -33.76 -29.65
CA TRP A 148 -4.09 -34.75 -29.38
C TRP A 148 -4.44 -34.94 -27.90
N HIS A 149 -3.56 -34.53 -26.98
CA HIS A 149 -3.78 -34.58 -25.54
C HIS A 149 -4.50 -33.32 -25.02
N ILE A 150 -4.43 -32.23 -25.77
CA ILE A 150 -5.03 -30.92 -25.45
C ILE A 150 -6.54 -30.98 -25.74
N GLU A 151 -6.94 -31.59 -26.86
CA GLU A 151 -8.35 -31.81 -27.23
C GLU A 151 -9.16 -32.62 -26.20
N GLN A 152 -8.50 -33.37 -25.31
CA GLN A 152 -9.15 -34.17 -24.26
C GLN A 152 -9.08 -33.53 -22.87
N TYR A 153 -8.35 -32.41 -22.71
CA TYR A 153 -8.13 -31.79 -21.41
C TYR A 153 -9.11 -30.64 -21.18
N CYS A 154 -10.04 -30.82 -20.25
CA CYS A 154 -10.94 -29.77 -19.81
C CYS A 154 -10.44 -29.15 -18.48
N PHE A 155 -10.19 -27.85 -18.48
CA PHE A 155 -9.91 -27.10 -17.26
C PHE A 155 -11.23 -26.83 -16.52
N SER A 156 -11.41 -27.44 -15.34
CA SER A 156 -12.59 -27.26 -14.50
C SER A 156 -12.29 -26.47 -13.23
N LEU A 157 -13.11 -25.45 -12.95
CA LEU A 157 -13.08 -24.67 -11.71
C LEU A 157 -13.49 -25.49 -10.48
N ASP A 158 -14.15 -26.63 -10.67
CA ASP A 158 -14.56 -27.53 -9.58
C ASP A 158 -13.36 -28.02 -8.77
N ARG A 159 -12.18 -28.15 -9.38
CA ARG A 159 -10.92 -28.49 -8.70
C ARG A 159 -10.46 -27.43 -7.71
N PHE A 160 -10.91 -26.19 -7.88
CA PHE A 160 -10.63 -25.06 -6.99
C PHE A 160 -11.77 -24.82 -5.99
N GLY A 161 -12.74 -25.73 -5.88
CA GLY A 161 -13.84 -25.69 -4.91
C GLY A 161 -15.02 -24.81 -5.33
N VAL A 162 -15.06 -24.35 -6.58
CA VAL A 162 -16.19 -23.57 -7.11
C VAL A 162 -17.22 -24.53 -7.70
N TYR A 163 -18.05 -25.11 -6.85
CA TYR A 163 -19.09 -26.06 -7.27
C TYR A 163 -20.30 -25.35 -7.88
N LYS A 164 -20.84 -25.92 -8.96
CA LYS A 164 -22.03 -25.40 -9.65
C LYS A 164 -23.30 -25.61 -8.81
N ASN A 165 -23.98 -24.53 -8.42
CA ASN A 165 -25.32 -24.59 -7.82
C ASN A 165 -26.44 -24.21 -8.83
N SER A 166 -26.08 -23.63 -9.98
CA SER A 166 -27.05 -23.17 -11.00
C SER A 166 -26.47 -23.29 -12.42
N SER A 167 -27.32 -23.58 -13.40
CA SER A 167 -27.01 -23.87 -14.81
C SER A 167 -26.33 -22.74 -15.60
N ASN A 168 -26.29 -21.51 -15.09
CA ASN A 168 -26.11 -20.30 -15.89
C ASN A 168 -24.66 -19.84 -16.16
N TYR A 169 -23.64 -20.57 -15.69
CA TYR A 169 -22.23 -20.23 -15.97
C TYR A 169 -21.43 -21.47 -16.39
N MET A 170 -20.41 -21.24 -17.23
CA MET A 170 -19.45 -22.26 -17.66
C MET A 170 -18.48 -22.54 -16.51
N THR A 171 -18.40 -23.78 -16.02
CA THR A 171 -17.45 -24.19 -14.97
C THR A 171 -16.26 -24.98 -15.51
N GLN A 172 -16.29 -25.30 -16.80
CA GLN A 172 -15.24 -26.03 -17.49
C GLN A 172 -14.98 -25.41 -18.86
N ILE A 173 -13.71 -25.31 -19.22
CA ILE A 173 -13.23 -24.89 -20.54
C ILE A 173 -12.54 -26.08 -21.17
N CYS A 174 -13.04 -26.52 -22.32
CA CYS A 174 -12.51 -27.67 -23.07
C CYS A 174 -11.99 -27.26 -24.47
N ASP A 175 -12.27 -26.04 -24.92
CA ASP A 175 -11.83 -25.58 -26.23
C ASP A 175 -10.35 -25.17 -26.19
N ASP A 176 -9.55 -25.73 -27.09
CA ASP A 176 -8.10 -25.47 -27.22
C ASP A 176 -7.78 -23.97 -27.29
N TRP A 177 -8.58 -23.21 -28.06
CA TRP A 177 -8.40 -21.76 -28.22
C TRP A 177 -8.61 -21.00 -26.90
N GLN A 178 -9.72 -21.27 -26.21
CA GLN A 178 -10.06 -20.63 -24.94
C GLN A 178 -9.05 -20.98 -23.84
N LEU A 179 -8.51 -22.20 -23.89
CA LEU A 179 -7.49 -22.66 -22.94
C LEU A 179 -6.15 -21.94 -23.16
N HIS A 180 -5.75 -21.71 -24.41
CA HIS A 180 -4.56 -20.93 -24.72
C HIS A 180 -4.72 -19.46 -24.29
N GLU A 181 -5.89 -18.88 -24.56
CA GLU A 181 -6.24 -17.51 -24.15
C GLU A 181 -6.24 -17.34 -22.62
N LEU A 182 -6.76 -18.32 -21.86
CA LEU A 182 -6.67 -18.34 -20.40
C LEU A 182 -5.22 -18.27 -19.92
N CYS A 183 -4.33 -19.07 -20.50
CA CYS A 183 -2.94 -19.14 -20.08
C CYS A 183 -2.15 -17.87 -20.43
N GLN A 184 -2.41 -17.28 -21.59
CA GLN A 184 -1.82 -16.00 -21.98
C GLN A 184 -2.28 -14.86 -21.05
N ASN A 185 -3.60 -14.73 -20.85
CA ASN A 185 -4.18 -13.70 -19.98
C ASN A 185 -3.74 -13.88 -18.51
N ASN A 186 -3.60 -15.12 -18.04
CA ASN A 186 -3.09 -15.42 -16.70
C ASN A 186 -1.61 -15.04 -16.56
N ASN A 187 -0.77 -15.29 -17.59
CA ASN A 187 0.63 -14.92 -17.56
C ASN A 187 0.83 -13.39 -17.51
N ASP A 188 0.10 -12.65 -18.35
CA ASP A 188 0.15 -11.18 -18.38
C ASP A 188 -0.35 -10.57 -17.06
N SER A 189 -1.43 -11.12 -16.50
CA SER A 189 -1.98 -10.69 -15.21
C SER A 189 -1.03 -10.98 -14.04
N GLY A 190 -0.36 -12.13 -14.05
CA GLY A 190 0.51 -12.56 -12.96
C GLY A 190 1.77 -11.71 -12.81
N LEU A 191 2.38 -11.31 -13.94
CA LEU A 191 3.53 -10.41 -13.91
C LEU A 191 3.15 -9.07 -13.25
N LEU A 192 1.97 -8.54 -13.60
CA LEU A 192 1.42 -7.32 -12.99
C LEU A 192 1.15 -7.49 -11.49
N LEU A 193 0.67 -8.66 -11.05
CA LEU A 193 0.47 -8.97 -9.62
C LEU A 193 1.79 -9.01 -8.84
N ILE A 194 2.87 -9.52 -9.43
CA ILE A 194 4.20 -9.52 -8.78
C ILE A 194 4.67 -8.08 -8.55
N PHE A 195 4.56 -7.21 -9.56
CA PHE A 195 4.90 -5.79 -9.41
C PHE A 195 4.00 -5.09 -8.39
N ALA A 196 2.71 -5.42 -8.35
CA ALA A 196 1.78 -4.88 -7.36
C ALA A 196 2.19 -5.29 -5.92
N LEU A 197 2.58 -6.55 -5.71
CA LEU A 197 3.04 -7.01 -4.39
C LEU A 197 4.34 -6.31 -3.96
N CYS A 198 5.32 -6.20 -4.85
CA CYS A 198 6.55 -5.45 -4.59
C CYS A 198 6.26 -3.99 -4.23
N ALA A 199 5.33 -3.35 -4.96
CA ALA A 199 4.91 -1.99 -4.69
C ALA A 199 4.22 -1.85 -3.32
N CYS A 200 3.34 -2.78 -2.94
CA CYS A 200 2.76 -2.83 -1.59
C CYS A 200 3.83 -2.89 -0.50
N ILE A 201 4.84 -3.76 -0.66
CA ILE A 201 5.93 -3.89 0.32
C ILE A 201 6.70 -2.57 0.44
N ILE A 202 6.98 -1.89 -0.68
CA ILE A 202 7.62 -0.56 -0.69
C ILE A 202 6.78 0.47 0.09
N VAL A 203 5.46 0.48 -0.09
CA VAL A 203 4.55 1.37 0.65
C VAL A 203 4.54 1.04 2.14
N ILE A 204 4.52 -0.24 2.52
CA ILE A 204 4.59 -0.68 3.92
C ILE A 204 5.91 -0.23 4.56
N ILE A 205 7.04 -0.41 3.87
CA ILE A 205 8.34 0.05 4.38
C ILE A 205 8.35 1.58 4.54
N SER A 206 7.82 2.31 3.57
CA SER A 206 7.73 3.78 3.64
C SER A 206 6.90 4.26 4.84
N THR A 207 5.72 3.67 5.06
CA THR A 207 4.86 4.00 6.21
C THR A 207 5.53 3.65 7.55
N VAL A 208 6.28 2.55 7.64
CA VAL A 208 7.09 2.23 8.85
C VAL A 208 8.17 3.28 9.10
N ILE A 209 8.84 3.75 8.05
CA ILE A 209 9.82 4.85 8.16
C ILE A 209 9.12 6.13 8.66
N TYR A 210 7.92 6.44 8.16
CA TYR A 210 7.13 7.58 8.65
C TYR A 210 6.75 7.46 10.12
N ILE A 211 6.25 6.30 10.55
CA ILE A 211 5.93 6.02 11.95
C ILE A 211 7.17 6.27 12.83
N THR A 212 8.33 5.78 12.41
CA THR A 212 9.60 5.96 13.15
C THR A 212 9.96 7.44 13.29
N ILE A 213 9.83 8.23 12.21
CA ILE A 213 10.13 9.67 12.22
C ILE A 213 9.12 10.43 13.08
N LEU A 214 7.84 10.07 13.03
CA LEU A 214 6.77 10.69 13.84
C LEU A 214 6.97 10.40 15.34
N VAL A 215 7.32 9.17 15.70
CA VAL A 215 7.66 8.80 17.10
C VAL A 215 8.86 9.60 17.59
N SER A 216 9.94 9.70 16.80
CA SER A 216 11.12 10.49 17.16
C SER A 216 10.76 11.97 17.37
N SER A 217 9.95 12.54 16.46
CA SER A 217 9.48 13.92 16.54
C SER A 217 8.59 14.16 17.78
N TYR A 218 7.73 13.19 18.11
CA TYR A 218 6.89 13.23 19.32
C TYR A 218 7.74 13.23 20.60
N VAL A 219 8.71 12.32 20.70
CA VAL A 219 9.63 12.25 21.86
C VAL A 219 10.39 13.55 22.00
N ARG A 220 10.93 14.09 20.90
CA ARG A 220 11.67 15.37 20.92
C ARG A 220 10.81 16.54 21.39
N LEU A 221 9.54 16.60 20.98
CA LEU A 221 8.58 17.62 21.46
C LEU A 221 8.26 17.46 22.95
N LYS A 222 8.11 16.22 23.43
CA LYS A 222 7.91 15.92 24.86
C LYS A 222 9.12 16.38 25.68
N THR A 223 10.33 15.97 25.32
CA THR A 223 11.56 16.35 26.03
C THR A 223 11.78 17.85 26.04
N THR A 224 11.53 18.55 24.92
CA THR A 224 11.65 20.02 24.86
C THR A 224 10.72 20.72 25.85
N ARG A 225 9.53 20.17 26.11
CA ARG A 225 8.57 20.74 27.07
C ARG A 225 9.06 20.58 28.50
N GLU A 226 9.47 19.37 28.88
CA GLU A 226 9.98 19.10 30.23
C GLU A 226 11.14 20.06 30.53
N LEU A 227 12.09 20.20 29.59
CA LEU A 227 13.22 21.11 29.73
C LEU A 227 12.82 22.58 29.89
N ARG A 228 11.75 23.04 29.22
CA ARG A 228 11.21 24.41 29.41
C ARG A 228 10.57 24.59 30.78
N ILE A 229 9.90 23.57 31.31
CA ILE A 229 9.28 23.62 32.64
C ILE A 229 10.37 23.69 33.70
N TYR A 230 11.40 22.85 33.62
CA TYR A 230 12.55 22.90 34.53
C TYR A 230 13.24 24.26 34.53
N LYS A 231 13.50 24.85 33.35
CA LYS A 231 14.08 26.20 33.25
C LYS A 231 13.20 27.30 33.86
N GLN A 232 11.87 27.17 33.76
CA GLN A 232 10.94 28.12 34.38
C GLN A 232 10.92 27.99 35.90
N ALA A 233 11.03 26.77 36.44
CA ALA A 233 11.10 26.56 37.88
C ALA A 233 12.37 27.18 38.49
N ILE A 234 13.54 26.96 37.86
CA ILE A 234 14.82 27.52 38.32
C ILE A 234 14.79 29.06 38.33
N ALA A 235 14.24 29.69 37.28
CA ALA A 235 14.14 31.15 37.22
C ALA A 235 13.28 31.74 38.35
N ILE A 236 12.23 31.02 38.78
CA ILE A 236 11.38 31.45 39.91
C ILE A 236 12.15 31.32 41.23
N GLU A 237 12.94 30.26 41.40
CA GLU A 237 13.77 30.09 42.60
C GLU A 237 14.83 31.20 42.74
N GLU A 238 15.49 31.57 41.64
CA GLU A 238 16.45 32.68 41.61
C GLU A 238 15.80 34.02 42.02
N ASP A 239 14.61 34.34 41.49
CA ASP A 239 13.87 35.57 41.83
C ASP A 239 13.41 35.62 43.30
N THR A 240 13.22 34.47 43.96
CA THR A 240 12.82 34.41 45.38
C THR A 240 13.99 34.47 46.38
N SER A 241 15.23 34.43 45.88
CA SER A 241 16.45 34.45 46.71
C SER A 241 17.05 35.85 46.96
N PHE A 242 16.34 36.90 46.53
CA PHE A 242 16.62 38.32 46.79
C PHE A 242 15.52 38.94 47.66
#